data_AF-A0A9D8B5A7-F1
#
_entry.id   AF-A0A9D8B5A7-F1
#
_cell.length_a   1.000
_cell.length_b   1.000
_cell.length_c   1.000
_cell.angle_alpha   90.00
_cell.angle_beta   90.00
_cell.angle_gamma   90.00
#
_symmetry.space_group_name_H-M   'P 1'
#
loop_
_entity.id
_entity.type
_entity.pdbx_description
1 polymer ?
#
loop_
_entity_poly.entity_id
_entity_poly.type
_entity_poly.pdbx_seq_one_letter_code
_entity_poly.pdbx_strand_id
1 'polypeptide(L)'
;MNALVIYDSVHGNTEKIAQAIAKAIGGQLCRVGQVNPADLRGCNLLIVGSPTHGGFPTEGIHRMLKASLVLKEVNVAAFDTRTATTIFGYAAPKIARSLQKNGGNLLALPEGFLVKGMEGPLKDGELERATKWAKSLSDQLPK
;
A
#
# COMPACT_ATOMS: atom_id res chain seq x y z
N MET A 1 13.08 13.00 2.31
CA MET A 1 11.78 12.46 1.85
C MET A 1 10.83 12.28 3.03
N ASN A 2 9.52 12.55 2.86
CA ASN A 2 8.49 12.31 3.88
C ASN A 2 7.47 11.30 3.33
N ALA A 3 7.64 10.03 3.70
CA ALA A 3 6.82 8.94 3.21
C ALA A 3 5.85 8.44 4.29
N LEU A 4 4.60 8.19 3.89
CA LEU A 4 3.57 7.57 4.73
C LEU A 4 3.12 6.25 4.10
N VAL A 5 3.14 5.17 4.88
CA VAL A 5 2.61 3.85 4.51
C VAL A 5 1.33 3.62 5.29
N ILE A 6 0.19 3.69 4.60
CA ILE A 6 -1.12 3.35 5.17
C ILE A 6 -1.46 1.91 4.80
N TYR A 7 -1.87 1.11 5.76
CA TYR A 7 -2.28 -0.26 5.49
C TYR A 7 -3.52 -0.67 6.27
N ASP A 8 -4.15 -1.76 5.84
CA ASP A 8 -5.01 -2.56 6.71
C ASP A 8 -4.60 -4.03 6.63
N SER A 9 -4.97 -4.81 7.64
CA SER A 9 -4.65 -6.24 7.67
C SER A 9 -5.67 -7.02 8.49
N VAL A 10 -5.96 -8.24 8.04
CA VAL A 10 -6.85 -9.17 8.76
C VAL A 10 -6.05 -10.25 9.49
N HIS A 11 -5.09 -10.87 8.79
CA HIS A 11 -4.24 -11.95 9.34
C HIS A 11 -2.78 -11.51 9.59
N GLY A 12 -2.49 -10.20 9.54
CA GLY A 12 -1.15 -9.65 9.81
C GLY A 12 -0.13 -9.77 8.67
N ASN A 13 -0.42 -10.47 7.56
CA ASN A 13 0.51 -10.58 6.43
C ASN A 13 0.76 -9.22 5.75
N THR A 14 -0.31 -8.45 5.52
CA THR A 14 -0.21 -7.12 4.92
C THR A 14 0.54 -6.15 5.83
N GLU A 15 0.34 -6.27 7.15
CA GLU A 15 1.07 -5.48 8.14
C GLU A 15 2.58 -5.75 8.06
N LYS A 16 3.00 -7.02 7.97
CA LYS A 16 4.43 -7.38 7.82
C LYS A 16 5.05 -6.77 6.56
N ILE A 17 4.32 -6.79 5.44
CA ILE A 17 4.75 -6.12 4.20
C ILE A 17 4.84 -4.60 4.39
N ALA A 18 3.82 -3.98 5.00
CA ALA A 18 3.79 -2.55 5.27
C ALA A 18 4.96 -2.10 6.17
N GLN A 19 5.27 -2.86 7.21
CA GLN A 19 6.42 -2.67 8.09
C GLN A 19 7.74 -2.75 7.32
N ALA A 20 7.90 -3.76 6.45
CA ALA A 20 9.10 -3.92 5.64
C ALA A 20 9.30 -2.75 4.67
N ILE A 21 8.22 -2.25 4.06
CA ILE A 21 8.23 -1.07 3.17
C ILE A 21 8.62 0.18 3.96
N ALA A 22 7.89 0.49 5.04
CA ALA A 22 8.12 1.70 5.85
C ALA A 22 9.55 1.74 6.39
N LYS A 23 10.03 0.63 6.95
CA LYS A 23 11.41 0.51 7.45
C LYS A 23 12.46 0.72 6.35
N ALA A 24 12.22 0.20 5.14
CA ALA A 24 13.18 0.28 4.04
C ALA A 24 13.43 1.72 3.54
N ILE A 25 12.44 2.59 3.68
CA ILE A 25 12.48 3.98 3.19
C ILE A 25 12.46 5.02 4.31
N GLY A 26 12.50 4.59 5.58
CA GLY A 26 12.41 5.48 6.74
C GLY A 26 11.07 6.23 6.84
N GLY A 27 9.97 5.63 6.36
CA GLY A 27 8.64 6.25 6.35
C GLY A 27 7.83 5.99 7.61
N GLN A 28 6.80 6.82 7.83
CA GLN A 28 5.78 6.60 8.86
C GLN A 28 4.89 5.41 8.46
N LEU A 29 4.54 4.58 9.43
CA LEU A 29 3.60 3.47 9.26
C LEU A 29 2.31 3.76 10.01
N CYS A 30 1.16 3.65 9.35
CA CYS A 30 -0.13 3.89 9.97
C CYS A 30 -1.16 2.84 9.51
N ARG A 31 -1.97 2.33 10.44
CA ARG A 31 -3.12 1.49 10.08
C ARG A 31 -4.31 2.38 9.73
N VAL A 32 -5.08 2.03 8.71
CA VAL A 32 -6.14 2.89 8.16
C VAL A 32 -7.14 3.44 9.19
N GLY A 33 -7.48 2.66 10.22
CA GLY A 33 -8.40 3.10 11.29
C GLY A 33 -7.82 4.15 12.25
N GLN A 34 -6.52 4.47 12.13
CA GLN A 34 -5.79 5.40 12.97
C GLN A 34 -5.25 6.60 12.19
N VAL A 35 -5.55 6.69 10.89
CA VAL A 35 -5.07 7.76 10.02
C VAL A 35 -5.75 9.08 10.39
N ASN A 36 -4.95 10.10 10.69
CA ASN A 36 -5.40 11.46 10.87
C ASN A 36 -5.15 12.26 9.57
N PRO A 37 -6.07 13.14 9.13
CA PRO A 37 -5.81 14.06 8.02
C PRO A 37 -4.49 14.84 8.13
N ALA A 38 -4.01 15.10 9.36
CA ALA A 38 -2.73 15.73 9.59
C ALA A 38 -1.52 14.90 9.12
N ASP A 39 -1.62 13.56 9.08
CA ASP A 39 -0.56 12.65 8.65
C ASP A 39 -0.22 12.81 7.16
N LEU A 40 -1.17 13.32 6.37
CA LEU A 40 -1.00 13.54 4.93
C LEU A 40 -0.30 14.89 4.62
N ARG A 41 -0.15 15.78 5.60
CA ARG A 41 0.44 17.10 5.39
C ARG A 41 1.94 16.97 5.12
N GLY A 42 2.39 17.53 3.99
CA GLY A 42 3.80 17.47 3.58
C GLY A 42 4.28 16.07 3.21
N CYS A 43 3.36 15.10 3.07
CA CYS A 43 3.67 13.77 2.56
C CYS A 43 4.00 13.87 1.07
N ASN A 44 5.20 13.41 0.68
CA ASN A 44 5.62 13.44 -0.72
C ASN A 44 5.58 12.04 -1.38
N LEU A 45 5.41 10.98 -0.57
CA LEU A 45 5.17 9.61 -1.00
C LEU A 45 4.13 8.92 -0.10
N LEU A 46 2.95 8.61 -0.65
CA LEU A 46 1.92 7.83 0.02
C LEU A 46 1.86 6.41 -0.57
N ILE A 47 2.08 5.40 0.26
CA ILE A 47 1.95 3.99 -0.11
C ILE A 47 0.74 3.40 0.61
N VAL A 48 -0.19 2.80 -0.13
CA VAL A 48 -1.41 2.22 0.46
C VAL A 48 -1.50 0.72 0.21
N GLY A 49 -1.73 -0.04 1.29
CA GLY A 49 -1.76 -1.50 1.30
C GLY A 49 -3.05 -2.10 1.87
N SER A 50 -3.49 -3.24 1.31
CA SER A 50 -4.62 -4.01 1.83
C SER A 50 -4.46 -5.50 1.55
N PRO A 51 -5.03 -6.43 2.33
CA PRO A 51 -5.29 -7.77 1.80
C PRO A 51 -6.30 -7.70 0.65
N THR A 52 -6.23 -8.68 -0.26
CA THR A 52 -7.23 -8.90 -1.30
C THR A 52 -8.31 -9.85 -0.83
N HIS A 53 -9.57 -9.39 -0.78
CA HIS A 53 -10.76 -10.22 -0.53
C HIS A 53 -11.75 -10.06 -1.67
N GLY A 54 -12.07 -11.14 -2.39
CA GLY A 54 -12.94 -11.08 -3.57
C GLY A 54 -12.44 -10.09 -4.65
N GLY A 55 -11.14 -9.84 -4.67
CA GLY A 55 -10.49 -8.85 -5.54
C GLY A 55 -10.58 -7.40 -5.08
N PHE A 56 -11.12 -7.10 -3.90
CA PHE A 56 -11.25 -5.74 -3.37
C PHE A 56 -10.35 -5.55 -2.14
N PRO A 57 -9.98 -4.28 -1.82
CA PRO A 57 -9.36 -3.95 -0.55
C PRO A 57 -10.36 -4.12 0.62
N THR A 58 -9.89 -3.98 1.86
CA THR A 58 -10.77 -3.94 3.02
C THR A 58 -11.69 -2.72 2.98
N GLU A 59 -12.82 -2.82 3.69
CA GLU A 59 -13.76 -1.70 3.83
C GLU A 59 -13.13 -0.46 4.46
N GLY A 60 -12.15 -0.62 5.35
CA GLY A 60 -11.40 0.50 5.94
C GLY A 60 -10.64 1.30 4.87
N ILE A 61 -9.87 0.59 4.03
CA ILE A 61 -9.13 1.21 2.92
C ILE A 61 -10.10 1.79 1.88
N HIS A 62 -11.16 1.07 1.54
CA HIS A 62 -12.16 1.55 0.59
C HIS A 62 -12.85 2.85 1.05
N ARG A 63 -13.21 2.92 2.34
CA ARG A 63 -13.81 4.12 2.95
C ARG A 63 -12.85 5.29 2.94
N MET A 64 -11.59 5.06 3.33
CA MET A 64 -10.56 6.10 3.31
C MET A 64 -10.36 6.67 1.90
N LEU A 65 -10.26 5.81 0.89
CA LEU A 65 -10.06 6.22 -0.51
C LEU A 65 -11.25 6.99 -1.12
N LYS A 66 -12.45 6.80 -0.56
CA LYS A 66 -13.67 7.52 -0.93
C LYS A 66 -13.87 8.81 -0.16
N ALA A 67 -13.27 8.96 1.02
CA ALA A 67 -13.22 10.26 1.69
C ALA A 67 -12.44 11.22 0.78
N SER A 68 -12.81 12.51 0.75
CA SER A 68 -12.24 13.53 -0.14
C SER A 68 -10.75 13.80 0.14
N LEU A 69 -9.89 12.84 -0.17
CA LEU A 69 -8.44 12.93 -0.13
C LEU A 69 -8.01 13.85 -1.26
N VAL A 70 -7.25 14.89 -0.92
CA VAL A 70 -6.62 15.76 -1.91
C VAL A 70 -5.14 15.39 -1.94
N LEU A 71 -4.73 14.67 -2.98
CA LEU A 71 -3.37 14.15 -3.14
C LEU A 71 -2.57 14.88 -4.23
N LYS A 72 -2.93 16.14 -4.53
CA LYS A 72 -2.28 16.93 -5.57
C LYS A 72 -0.77 16.99 -5.30
N GLU A 73 0.03 16.61 -6.30
CA GLU A 73 1.51 16.56 -6.25
C GLU A 73 2.10 15.50 -5.30
N VAL A 74 1.27 14.64 -4.68
CA VAL A 74 1.75 13.52 -3.87
C VAL A 74 2.05 12.34 -4.78
N ASN A 75 3.26 11.78 -4.66
CA ASN A 75 3.58 10.53 -5.34
C ASN A 75 2.92 9.36 -4.62
N VAL A 76 2.36 8.41 -5.36
CA VAL A 76 1.59 7.31 -4.80
C VAL A 76 2.05 5.96 -5.30
N ALA A 77 1.92 4.95 -4.45
CA ALA A 77 2.07 3.55 -4.81
C ALA A 77 1.03 2.70 -4.07
N ALA A 78 0.70 1.54 -4.62
CA ALA A 78 -0.26 0.63 -4.03
C ALA A 78 0.29 -0.79 -3.99
N PHE A 79 -0.03 -1.51 -2.92
CA PHE A 79 0.23 -2.93 -2.84
C PHE A 79 -0.93 -3.69 -2.22
N ASP A 80 -0.88 -5.01 -2.32
CA ASP A 80 -1.75 -5.90 -1.57
C ASP A 80 -1.04 -7.20 -1.20
N THR A 81 -1.67 -7.95 -0.29
CA THR A 81 -1.34 -9.36 -0.07
C THR A 81 -2.42 -10.23 -0.66
N ARG A 82 -2.04 -11.26 -1.41
CA ARG A 82 -2.93 -12.04 -2.27
C ARG A 82 -2.51 -13.51 -2.36
N THR A 83 -3.47 -14.39 -2.61
CA THR A 83 -3.18 -15.72 -3.14
C THR A 83 -2.96 -15.62 -4.66
N ALA A 84 -2.30 -16.61 -5.26
CA ALA A 84 -1.94 -16.56 -6.68
C ALA A 84 -3.13 -16.73 -7.66
N THR A 85 -4.31 -17.17 -7.17
CA THR A 85 -5.37 -17.77 -7.98
C THR A 85 -6.74 -17.10 -7.81
N THR A 86 -6.80 -15.77 -7.86
CA THR A 86 -8.11 -15.08 -7.85
C THR A 86 -8.67 -14.89 -9.26
N ILE A 87 -9.97 -15.12 -9.42
CA ILE A 87 -10.72 -14.87 -10.66
C ILE A 87 -11.30 -13.44 -10.68
N PHE A 88 -11.38 -12.79 -9.52
CA PHE A 88 -12.04 -11.48 -9.33
C PHE A 88 -11.09 -10.27 -9.39
N GLY A 89 -9.84 -10.49 -9.83
CA GLY A 89 -8.78 -9.49 -9.80
C GLY A 89 -8.24 -9.23 -8.38
N TYR A 90 -7.50 -8.14 -8.20
CA TYR A 90 -6.73 -7.82 -6.99
C TYR A 90 -7.03 -6.42 -6.44
N ALA A 91 -6.75 -6.21 -5.16
CA ALA A 91 -6.97 -4.95 -4.47
C ALA A 91 -6.01 -3.84 -4.93
N ALA A 92 -4.72 -4.14 -5.14
CA ALA A 92 -3.72 -3.13 -5.46
C ALA A 92 -4.08 -2.29 -6.71
N PRO A 93 -4.53 -2.88 -7.85
CA PRO A 93 -5.00 -2.11 -9.00
C PRO A 93 -6.19 -1.19 -8.73
N LYS A 94 -7.09 -1.55 -7.81
CA LYS A 94 -8.24 -0.73 -7.42
C LYS A 94 -7.81 0.42 -6.50
N ILE A 95 -6.91 0.14 -5.56
CA ILE A 95 -6.29 1.16 -4.70
C ILE A 95 -5.57 2.20 -5.56
N ALA A 96 -4.68 1.79 -6.46
CA ALA A 96 -3.93 2.70 -7.32
C ALA A 96 -4.83 3.61 -8.17
N ARG A 97 -5.86 3.03 -8.81
CA ARG A 97 -6.85 3.80 -9.57
C ARG A 97 -7.54 4.87 -8.71
N SER A 98 -7.89 4.53 -7.47
CA SER A 98 -8.52 5.50 -6.57
C SER A 98 -7.55 6.59 -6.12
N LEU A 99 -6.28 6.27 -5.87
CA LEU A 99 -5.26 7.27 -5.53
C LEU A 99 -5.02 8.25 -6.68
N GLN A 100 -4.95 7.75 -7.92
CA GLN A 100 -4.86 8.60 -9.12
C GLN A 100 -6.11 9.48 -9.31
N LYS A 101 -7.31 8.93 -9.08
CA LYS A 101 -8.56 9.70 -9.13
C LYS A 101 -8.58 10.85 -8.12
N ASN A 102 -7.91 10.68 -6.98
CA ASN A 102 -7.74 11.70 -5.94
C ASN A 102 -6.54 12.66 -6.21
N GLY A 103 -5.93 12.59 -7.40
CA GLY A 103 -4.88 13.52 -7.86
C GLY A 103 -3.43 13.09 -7.59
N GLY A 104 -3.21 11.86 -7.11
CA GLY A 104 -1.87 11.34 -6.85
C GLY A 104 -1.10 10.92 -8.12
N ASN A 105 0.22 11.08 -8.10
CA ASN A 105 1.14 10.70 -9.17
C ASN A 105 1.62 9.26 -8.97
N LEU A 106 1.11 8.30 -9.75
CA LEU A 106 1.46 6.89 -9.59
C LEU A 106 2.92 6.63 -10.03
N LEU A 107 3.79 6.21 -9.10
CA LEU A 107 5.22 5.96 -9.38
C LEU A 107 5.49 4.62 -10.04
N ALA A 108 4.69 3.60 -9.74
CA ALA A 108 4.93 2.26 -10.23
C ALA A 108 3.62 1.51 -10.42
N LEU A 109 3.69 0.42 -11.19
CA LEU A 109 2.57 -0.51 -11.27
C LEU A 109 2.24 -1.05 -9.87
N PRO A 110 0.95 -1.31 -9.58
CA PRO A 110 0.52 -1.81 -8.28
C PRO A 110 1.12 -3.18 -7.98
N GLU A 111 1.75 -3.31 -6.82
CA GLU A 111 2.54 -4.49 -6.46
C GLU A 111 1.71 -5.52 -5.69
N GLY A 112 2.07 -6.80 -5.80
CA GLY A 112 1.31 -7.88 -5.17
C GLY A 112 2.16 -8.89 -4.46
N PHE A 113 2.01 -9.03 -3.15
CA PHE A 113 2.80 -9.93 -2.31
C PHE A 113 2.05 -11.23 -2.00
N LEU A 114 2.71 -12.36 -2.23
CA LEU A 114 2.07 -13.66 -2.17
C LEU A 114 1.98 -14.21 -0.75
N VAL A 115 0.83 -14.80 -0.42
CA VAL A 115 0.63 -15.65 0.77
C VAL A 115 0.47 -17.11 0.35
N LYS A 116 0.96 -18.05 1.18
CA LYS A 116 0.86 -19.51 0.94
C LYS A 116 -0.57 -20.04 1.09
N GLY A 117 -1.40 -19.37 1.88
CA GLY A 117 -2.83 -19.62 2.06
C GLY A 117 -3.57 -18.34 2.45
N MET A 118 -4.90 -18.39 2.62
CA MET A 118 -5.71 -17.20 2.94
C MET A 118 -5.23 -16.49 4.21
N GLU A 119 -4.92 -17.24 5.26
CA GLU A 119 -4.40 -16.69 6.51
C GLU A 119 -2.88 -16.48 6.49
N GLY A 120 -2.21 -16.93 5.42
CA GLY A 120 -0.77 -16.93 5.30
C GLY A 120 -0.13 -18.31 5.46
N PRO A 121 1.16 -18.35 5.82
CA PRO A 121 2.05 -17.20 5.97
C PRO A 121 2.36 -16.52 4.62
N LEU A 122 3.13 -15.43 4.63
CA LEU A 122 3.77 -14.91 3.42
C LEU A 122 4.61 -16.01 2.74
N LYS A 123 4.68 -15.97 1.41
CA LYS A 123 5.63 -16.81 0.67
C LYS A 123 7.06 -16.36 0.98
N ASP A 124 8.00 -17.30 0.94
CA ASP A 124 9.41 -17.03 1.23
C ASP A 124 9.96 -16.02 0.22
N GLY A 125 10.71 -15.02 0.69
CA GLY A 125 11.28 -13.95 -0.14
C GLY A 125 10.40 -12.71 -0.31
N GLU A 126 9.12 -12.73 0.10
CA GLU A 126 8.20 -11.60 -0.13
C GLU A 126 8.57 -10.36 0.70
N LEU A 127 9.17 -10.53 1.88
CA LEU A 127 9.63 -9.40 2.70
C LEU A 127 10.83 -8.70 2.05
N GLU A 128 11.81 -9.47 1.58
CA GLU A 128 12.97 -8.96 0.86
C GLU A 128 12.55 -8.27 -0.43
N ARG A 129 11.56 -8.83 -1.13
CA ARG A 129 10.97 -8.22 -2.32
C ARG A 129 10.26 -6.91 -2.00
N ALA A 130 9.52 -6.83 -0.88
CA ALA A 130 8.88 -5.61 -0.42
C ALA A 130 9.90 -4.51 -0.11
N THR A 131 10.99 -4.86 0.57
CA THR A 131 12.11 -3.95 0.83
C THR A 131 12.74 -3.44 -0.47
N LYS A 132 13.01 -4.32 -1.44
CA LYS A 132 13.60 -3.92 -2.74
C LYS A 132 12.66 -3.01 -3.53
N TRP A 133 11.38 -3.36 -3.59
CA TRP A 133 10.36 -2.55 -4.23
C TRP A 133 10.26 -1.17 -3.60
N ALA A 134 10.19 -1.08 -2.28
CA ALA A 134 10.13 0.20 -1.56
C ALA A 134 11.34 1.10 -1.86
N LYS A 135 12.55 0.54 -1.88
CA LYS A 135 13.77 1.28 -2.26
C LYS A 135 13.69 1.81 -3.70
N SER A 136 13.23 0.99 -4.65
CA SER A 136 13.06 1.43 -6.04
C SER A 136 12.05 2.57 -6.22
N LEU A 137 11.04 2.68 -5.33
CA LEU A 137 10.13 3.83 -5.32
C LEU A 137 10.83 5.08 -4.79
N SER A 138 11.59 4.94 -3.70
CA SER A 138 12.35 6.04 -3.10
C SER A 138 13.42 6.58 -4.05
N ASP A 139 14.08 5.71 -4.82
CA ASP A 139 15.16 6.10 -5.74
C ASP A 139 14.65 6.91 -6.95
N GLN A 140 13.35 6.84 -7.26
CA GLN A 140 12.71 7.65 -8.31
C GLN A 140 12.38 9.07 -7.83
N LEU A 141 12.45 9.33 -6.52
CA LEU A 141 12.12 10.62 -5.95
C LEU A 141 13.38 11.48 -5.74
N PRO A 142 13.27 12.81 -5.85
CA PRO A 142 14.36 13.71 -5.49
C PRO A 142 14.78 13.49 -4.03
N LYS A 143 16.10 13.52 -3.79
CA LYS A 143 16.68 13.36 -2.45
C LYS A 143 16.41 14.55 -1.55
#